data_AF-A0A941VKX8-F1
#
_entry.id   AF-A0A941VKX8-F1
#
_cell.length_a   1.000
_cell.length_b   1.000
_cell.length_c   1.000
_cell.angle_alpha   90.00
_cell.angle_beta   90.00
_cell.angle_gamma   90.00
#
_symmetry.space_group_name_H-M   'P 1'
#
loop_
_entity.id
_entity.type
_entity.pdbx_description
1 polymer ?
#
loop_
_entity_poly.entity_id
_entity_poly.type
_entity_poly.pdbx_seq_one_letter_code
_entity_poly.pdbx_strand_id
1 'polypeptide(L)'
;MDKNDFQADTRYSIAWQQPDGRVIPATIYVYRVHDPFMIVRVAGADGALRKISYSEVLKIVSAEPAGPDRRRTVPAALLDEKTWRDRTVMAHYASSPALGK
;
A
#
# COMPACT_ATOMS: atom_id res chain seq x y z
N MET A 1 -4.49 -1.91 14.86
CA MET A 1 -3.01 -1.88 14.80
C MET A 1 -2.55 -0.44 14.89
N ASP A 2 -1.25 -0.19 15.04
CA ASP A 2 -0.69 1.14 15.08
C ASP A 2 0.53 1.29 14.15
N LYS A 3 0.99 2.53 13.99
CA LYS A 3 2.06 2.91 13.08
C LYS A 3 3.35 2.11 13.29
N ASN A 4 3.65 1.74 14.54
CA ASN A 4 4.89 1.07 14.92
C ASN A 4 4.95 -0.39 14.45
N ASP A 5 3.81 -1.01 14.14
CA ASP A 5 3.73 -2.35 13.58
C ASP A 5 4.19 -2.39 12.10
N PHE A 6 4.22 -1.24 11.43
CA PHE A 6 4.48 -1.13 10.00
C PHE A 6 5.77 -0.37 9.71
N GLN A 7 6.51 -0.88 8.74
CA GLN A 7 7.72 -0.26 8.23
C GLN A 7 7.56 -0.02 6.73
N ALA A 8 8.11 1.11 6.26
CA ALA A 8 8.24 1.35 4.84
C ALA A 8 9.14 0.27 4.20
N ASP A 9 8.96 0.07 2.89
CA ASP A 9 9.69 -0.93 2.10
C ASP A 9 9.59 -2.35 2.65
N THR A 10 8.45 -2.67 3.25
CA THR A 10 8.18 -4.00 3.81
C THR A 10 6.90 -4.56 3.23
N ARG A 11 6.92 -5.85 2.92
CA ARG A 11 5.77 -6.61 2.46
C ARG A 11 5.10 -7.27 3.66
N TYR A 12 3.81 -7.06 3.82
CA TYR A 12 3.03 -7.67 4.88
C TYR A 12 1.92 -8.53 4.29
N SER A 13 1.71 -9.69 4.87
CA SER A 13 0.47 -10.45 4.69
C SER A 13 -0.44 -10.11 5.86
N ILE A 14 -1.60 -9.52 5.57
CA ILE A 14 -2.51 -8.99 6.58
C ILE A 14 -3.92 -9.56 6.40
N ALA A 15 -4.69 -9.56 7.49
CA ALA A 15 -6.14 -9.64 7.44
C ALA A 15 -6.69 -8.22 7.33
N TRP A 16 -7.20 -7.87 6.15
CA TRP A 16 -7.72 -6.54 5.84
C TRP A 16 -9.24 -6.57 5.89
N GLN A 17 -9.81 -5.71 6.72
CA GLN A 17 -11.24 -5.45 6.74
C GLN A 17 -11.58 -4.41 5.67
N GLN A 18 -12.40 -4.81 4.70
CA GLN A 18 -12.98 -3.93 3.70
C GLN A 18 -14.06 -3.02 4.31
N PRO A 19 -14.39 -1.89 3.66
CA PRO A 19 -15.47 -1.01 4.11
C PRO A 19 -16.85 -1.68 4.21
N ASP A 20 -17.07 -2.78 3.47
CA ASP A 20 -18.30 -3.59 3.53
C ASP A 20 -18.35 -4.53 4.75
N GLY A 21 -17.32 -4.50 5.61
CA GLY A 21 -17.19 -5.36 6.79
C GLY A 21 -16.59 -6.74 6.51
N ARG A 22 -16.27 -7.07 5.25
CA ARG A 22 -15.64 -8.35 4.93
C ARG A 22 -14.16 -8.33 5.28
N VAL A 23 -13.70 -9.42 5.88
CA VAL A 23 -12.28 -9.61 6.18
C VAL A 23 -11.66 -10.50 5.11
N ILE A 24 -10.68 -9.98 4.38
CA ILE A 24 -9.96 -10.70 3.34
C ILE A 24 -8.48 -10.79 3.67
N PRO A 25 -7.83 -11.93 3.39
CA PRO A 25 -6.37 -11.98 3.41
C PRO A 25 -5.83 -11.17 2.22
N ALA A 26 -4.92 -10.25 2.49
CA ALA A 26 -4.29 -9.42 1.48
C ALA A 26 -2.79 -9.33 1.73
N THR A 27 -2.00 -9.44 0.67
CA THR A 27 -0.57 -9.14 0.76
C THR A 27 -0.34 -7.72 0.27
N ILE A 28 0.17 -6.86 1.14
CA ILE A 28 0.45 -5.46 0.87
C ILE A 28 1.95 -5.19 0.86
N TYR A 29 2.37 -4.24 0.04
CA TYR A 29 3.69 -3.64 0.10
C TYR A 29 3.54 -2.22 0.62
N VAL A 30 4.20 -1.88 1.71
CA VAL A 30 4.13 -0.55 2.32
C VAL A 30 5.20 0.34 1.71
N TYR A 31 4.79 1.44 1.08
CA TYR A 31 5.72 2.43 0.53
C TYR A 31 6.04 3.54 1.53
N ARG A 32 5.02 3.99 2.25
CA ARG A 32 5.13 5.09 3.19
C ARG A 32 4.16 4.87 4.35
N VAL A 33 4.66 5.18 5.53
CA VAL A 33 3.91 5.10 6.79
C VAL A 33 3.71 6.53 7.26
N HIS A 34 2.46 6.98 7.36
CA HIS A 34 2.06 8.27 7.92
C HIS A 34 1.36 8.06 9.27
N ASP A 35 1.14 9.12 10.04
CA ASP A 35 0.52 8.99 11.37
C ASP A 35 -0.93 8.45 11.33
N PRO A 36 -1.82 8.91 10.44
CA PRO A 36 -3.19 8.40 10.40
C PRO A 36 -3.38 7.17 9.50
N PHE A 37 -2.45 6.92 8.56
CA PHE A 37 -2.61 5.88 7.55
C PHE A 37 -1.28 5.48 6.92
N MET A 38 -1.29 4.42 6.12
CA MET A 38 -0.16 4.01 5.29
C MET A 38 -0.55 3.98 3.82
N ILE A 39 0.44 4.23 2.96
CA ILE A 39 0.32 4.12 1.52
C ILE A 39 0.92 2.80 1.10
N VAL A 40 0.09 1.95 0.52
CA VAL A 40 0.44 0.57 0.21
C VAL A 40 0.06 0.21 -1.22
N ARG A 41 0.61 -0.89 -1.71
CA ARG A 41 0.14 -1.57 -2.92
C ARG A 41 -0.23 -2.99 -2.58
N VAL A 42 -1.42 -3.40 -2.99
CA VAL A 42 -1.87 -4.78 -2.86
C VAL A 42 -1.21 -5.62 -3.96
N ALA A 43 -0.53 -6.69 -3.58
CA ALA A 43 0.05 -7.66 -4.51
C ALA A 43 -1.06 -8.47 -5.18
N GLY A 44 -0.97 -8.68 -6.49
CA GLY A 44 -1.96 -9.43 -7.27
C GLY A 44 -3.21 -8.63 -7.66
N ALA A 45 -3.35 -7.38 -7.23
CA ALA A 45 -4.39 -6.46 -7.68
C ALA A 45 -3.92 -5.60 -8.88
N ASP A 46 -4.67 -4.56 -9.21
CA ASP A 46 -4.49 -3.66 -10.37
C ASP A 46 -3.20 -2.82 -10.37
N GLY A 47 -2.28 -3.07 -9.45
CA GLY A 47 -1.07 -2.29 -9.27
C GLY A 47 -1.28 -0.87 -8.75
N ALA A 48 -2.51 -0.52 -8.40
CA ALA A 48 -2.87 0.75 -7.77
C ALA A 48 -2.28 0.88 -6.36
N LEU A 49 -1.95 2.12 -6.00
CA LEU A 49 -1.67 2.49 -4.63
C LEU A 49 -2.99 2.68 -3.89
N ARG A 50 -3.02 2.27 -2.62
CA ARG A 50 -4.17 2.41 -1.74
C ARG A 50 -3.71 2.99 -0.42
N LYS A 51 -4.55 3.82 0.16
CA LYS A 51 -4.43 4.30 1.54
C LYS A 51 -5.19 3.33 2.42
N ILE A 52 -4.51 2.79 3.41
CA ILE A 52 -5.10 1.90 4.41
C ILE A 52 -4.87 2.51 5.78
N SER A 53 -5.95 2.59 6.56
CA SER A 53 -5.91 3.02 7.95
C SER A 53 -5.50 1.85 8.84
N TYR A 54 -4.76 2.11 9.91
CA TYR A 54 -4.32 1.04 10.82
C TYR A 54 -5.48 0.32 11.54
N SER A 55 -6.65 0.94 11.59
CA SER A 55 -7.90 0.35 12.09
C SER A 55 -8.50 -0.69 11.15
N GLU A 56 -8.22 -0.62 9.84
CA GLU A 56 -8.70 -1.58 8.85
C GLU A 56 -7.88 -2.87 8.85
N VAL A 57 -6.69 -2.84 9.46
CA VAL A 57 -5.83 -4.02 9.61
C VAL A 57 -6.13 -4.71 10.93
N LEU A 58 -6.75 -5.89 10.84
CA LEU A 58 -7.12 -6.67 12.01
C LEU A 58 -5.96 -7.50 12.55
N LYS A 59 -5.09 -7.98 11.65
CA LYS A 59 -3.97 -8.84 12.01
C LYS A 59 -2.87 -8.79 10.97
N ILE A 60 -1.62 -8.82 11.43
CA ILE A 60 -0.45 -9.11 10.60
C ILE A 60 -0.14 -10.61 10.71
N VAL A 61 -0.11 -11.29 9.58
CA VAL A 61 0.18 -12.74 9.46
C VAL A 61 1.67 -12.97 9.25
N SER A 62 2.30 -12.15 8.40
CA SER A 62 3.73 -12.21 8.12
C SER A 62 4.25 -10.85 7.69
N ALA A 63 5.53 -10.59 7.95
CA ALA A 63 6.26 -9.40 7.57
C ALA A 63 7.59 -9.81 6.93
N GLU A 64 7.80 -9.40 5.69
CA GLU A 64 9.00 -9.68 4.92
C GLU A 64 9.58 -8.35 4.39
N PRO A 65 10.79 -7.94 4.82
CA PRO A 65 11.42 -6.73 4.29
C PRO A 65 11.64 -6.89 2.79
N ALA A 66 11.28 -5.87 2.02
CA ALA A 66 11.46 -5.93 0.59
C ALA A 66 12.91 -5.71 0.20
N GLY A 67 13.44 -6.62 -0.61
CA GLY A 67 14.77 -6.47 -1.19
C GLY A 67 14.89 -5.19 -2.05
N PRO A 68 16.11 -4.63 -2.17
CA PRO A 68 16.36 -3.36 -2.86
C PRO A 68 15.91 -3.34 -4.32
N ASP A 69 15.92 -4.49 -5.00
CA ASP A 69 15.49 -4.65 -6.40
C ASP A 69 13.97 -4.47 -6.61
N ARG A 70 13.18 -4.67 -5.55
CA ARG A 70 11.70 -4.57 -5.59
C ARG A 70 11.15 -3.22 -5.18
N ARG A 71 12.02 -2.25 -4.88
CA ARG A 71 11.64 -0.85 -4.64
C ARG A 71 11.19 -0.23 -5.95
N ARG A 72 9.99 -0.59 -6.41
CA ARG A 72 9.35 0.07 -7.56
C ARG A 72 9.34 1.56 -7.28
N THR A 73 10.02 2.32 -8.12
CA THR A 73 10.23 3.76 -7.97
C THR A 73 8.90 4.50 -8.08
N VAL A 74 8.20 4.66 -6.95
CA VAL A 74 7.03 5.53 -6.87
C VAL A 74 7.55 6.95 -6.61
N PRO A 75 7.16 7.95 -7.42
CA PRO A 75 7.51 9.34 -7.18
C PRO A 75 7.17 9.78 -5.75
N ALA A 76 8.10 10.46 -5.07
CA ALA A 76 7.90 10.92 -3.69
C ALA A 76 6.66 11.84 -3.54
N ALA A 77 6.33 12.63 -4.57
CA ALA A 77 5.13 13.47 -4.61
C ALA A 77 3.81 12.66 -4.51
N LEU A 78 3.83 11.40 -4.94
CA LEU A 78 2.71 10.48 -4.80
C LEU A 78 2.68 9.79 -3.44
N LEU A 79 3.74 9.89 -2.65
CA LEU A 79 3.80 9.39 -1.28
C LEU A 79 3.57 10.51 -0.25
N ASP A 80 3.38 11.75 -0.72
CA ASP A 80 3.13 12.91 0.13
C ASP A 80 1.73 12.85 0.75
N GLU A 81 1.63 13.15 2.04
CA GLU A 81 0.37 13.11 2.78
C GLU A 81 -0.70 14.02 2.14
N LYS A 82 -0.32 15.18 1.61
CA LYS A 82 -1.26 16.15 1.01
C LYS A 82 -1.98 15.57 -0.19
N THR A 83 -1.31 14.72 -0.97
CA THR A 83 -1.91 14.05 -2.15
C THR A 83 -3.01 13.05 -1.74
N TRP A 84 -2.95 12.53 -0.51
CA TRP A 84 -3.86 11.50 0.02
C TRP A 84 -4.90 12.04 1.02
N ARG A 85 -5.03 13.37 1.13
CA ARG A 85 -6.03 14.01 1.97
C ARG A 85 -7.45 13.56 1.60
N ASP A 86 -7.80 13.72 0.32
CA ASP A 86 -9.14 13.40 -0.21
C ASP A 86 -9.19 12.08 -1.00
N ARG A 87 -8.04 11.39 -1.15
CA ARG A 87 -7.91 10.19 -1.98
C ARG A 87 -7.67 8.94 -1.13
N THR A 88 -8.33 7.84 -1.49
CA THR A 88 -8.19 6.52 -0.84
C THR A 88 -7.54 5.49 -1.75
N VAL A 89 -7.67 5.65 -3.05
CA VAL A 89 -7.05 4.81 -4.07
C VAL A 89 -6.50 5.71 -5.16
N MET A 90 -5.30 5.37 -5.64
CA MET A 90 -4.71 6.03 -6.78
C MET A 90 -4.16 4.97 -7.72
N ALA A 91 -4.76 4.88 -8.90
CA ALA A 91 -4.19 4.11 -9.99
C ALA A 91 -2.86 4.75 -10.36
N HIS A 92 -1.76 4.07 -10.03
CA HIS A 92 -0.48 4.43 -10.61
C HIS A 92 -0.48 3.85 -12.02
N TYR A 93 -0.92 4.64 -12.99
CA TYR A 93 -0.62 4.39 -14.39
C TYR A 93 0.90 4.45 -14.52
N ALA A 94 1.56 3.31 -14.34
CA ALA A 94 2.75 3.05 -15.10
C ALA A 94 2.28 2.93 -16.55
N SER A 95 2.01 4.07 -17.20
CA SER A 95 2.08 4.12 -18.65
C SER A 95 3.52 3.77 -18.98
N SER A 96 3.79 2.49 -19.18
CA SER A 96 4.85 2.09 -20.08
C SER A 96 4.49 2.73 -21.41
N PRO A 97 5.24 3.74 -21.92
CA PRO A 97 4.98 4.30 -23.24
C PRO A 97 5.56 3.36 -24.31
N ALA A 98 5.22 2.07 -24.25
CA ALA A 98 5.82 1.03 -25.08
C ALA A 98 4.81 0.02 -25.64
N LEU A 99 3.57 0.44 -25.90
CA LEU A 99 2.65 -0.26 -26.80
C LEU A 99 1.93 0.77 -27.67
N GLY A 100 2.74 1.52 -28.42
CA GLY A 100 2.32 2.25 -29.59
C GLY A 100 3.09 1.70 -30.79
N LYS A 101 2.51 0.70 -31.45
CA LYS A 101 2.46 0.54 -32.91
C LYS A 101 1.62 -0.68 -33.27
#